data_AF-A0A8C1M6U4-F1
#
_entry.id   AF-A0A8C1M6U4-F1
#
_cell.length_a   1.000
_cell.length_b   1.000
_cell.length_c   1.000
_cell.angle_alpha   90.00
_cell.angle_beta   90.00
_cell.angle_gamma   90.00
#
_symmetry.space_group_name_H-M   'P 1'
#
loop_
_entity.id
_entity.type
_entity.pdbx_description
1 polymer ?
#
loop_
_entity_poly.entity_id
_entity_poly.type
_entity_poly.pdbx_seq_one_letter_code
_entity_poly.pdbx_strand_id
1 'polypeptide(L)'
;MVCKPLESRLPPAVRFRSKQIWETTRNAVLGVFAEDYCIFIQIFLFFITARIVLHSAVMDIMIAVQDACVSGQWLTAIILSLCCFLPSCLPAGQTVDYASSESVVSRQGDTAMLRCYLLDGISKGAWLNRSSIIYAGNDKWSGDPRVSIVSNVGDKHEYSLQIQKVDVTDEGLYTCSIQSERNLRPKLIQLIVKVPPKIYDISSDITVNEGSNVSLICSASGKPEPKISWRHISPSARKYESGEYLNITGITRDQAGDYECAAENDIASPDTKTVRVTVNFPPAIHEMRSHGVRPGQIALLRCEAAAVPSPVFEWYKGEKRINMGQGIDIKNLSSRSVLTVKNMTQDRYGNYTCVAVNRLGTANASVPLILVAELLGEKSVFPHLQCICCRGNERRCYSNRSLFWSLKFSVKHFQRALKMRCNFFEQSV
;
A
#
# COMPACT_ATOMS: atom_id res chain seq x y z
N MET A 1 23.13 17.07 -42.28
CA MET A 1 21.82 17.55 -42.78
C MET A 1 20.86 17.63 -41.61
N VAL A 2 20.19 18.77 -41.52
CA VAL A 2 19.15 19.11 -40.54
C VAL A 2 17.94 18.20 -40.71
N CYS A 3 17.43 17.63 -39.61
CA CYS A 3 16.09 17.03 -39.58
C CYS A 3 15.18 17.87 -38.67
N LYS A 4 14.16 18.46 -39.29
CA LYS A 4 13.04 19.17 -38.66
C LYS A 4 12.12 18.17 -37.92
N PRO A 5 11.42 18.58 -36.85
CA PRO A 5 10.32 17.81 -36.29
C PRO A 5 9.06 17.96 -37.16
N LEU A 6 8.36 16.84 -37.33
CA LEU A 6 7.09 16.72 -38.03
C LEU A 6 5.95 17.20 -37.10
N GLU A 7 5.56 18.46 -37.23
CA GLU A 7 4.37 19.00 -36.57
C GLU A 7 3.34 19.37 -37.64
N SER A 8 2.78 18.34 -38.29
CA SER A 8 1.77 18.50 -39.33
C SER A 8 0.79 17.33 -39.34
N ARG A 9 -0.27 17.43 -38.53
CA ARG A 9 -1.60 16.80 -38.74
C ARG A 9 -2.57 17.20 -37.62
N LEU A 10 -2.95 18.47 -37.54
CA LEU A 10 -4.13 18.89 -36.78
C LEU A 10 -4.89 20.01 -37.53
N PRO A 11 -6.24 20.03 -37.52
CA PRO A 11 -7.05 21.00 -38.27
C PRO A 11 -6.98 22.45 -37.72
N PRO A 12 -7.27 23.47 -38.55
CA PRO A 12 -7.05 24.89 -38.23
C PRO A 12 -7.87 25.45 -37.06
N ALA A 13 -8.90 24.76 -36.57
CA ALA A 13 -9.73 25.20 -35.44
C ALA A 13 -9.10 24.98 -34.04
N VAL A 14 -8.00 24.22 -33.93
CA VAL A 14 -7.35 23.92 -32.63
C VAL A 14 -6.12 24.80 -32.38
N ARG A 15 -5.57 25.46 -33.41
CA ARG A 15 -4.38 26.33 -33.27
C ARG A 15 -4.65 27.69 -32.62
N PHE A 16 -5.89 28.15 -32.59
CA PHE A 16 -6.25 29.44 -31.98
C PHE A 16 -6.61 29.34 -30.49
N ARG A 17 -7.08 28.18 -30.01
CA ARG A 17 -7.44 28.01 -28.58
C ARG A 17 -6.24 27.70 -27.67
N SER A 18 -5.16 27.08 -28.16
CA SER A 18 -3.99 26.79 -27.31
C SER A 18 -3.11 28.03 -27.05
N LYS A 19 -3.02 28.97 -28.00
CA LYS A 19 -2.24 30.20 -27.86
C LYS A 19 -2.90 31.18 -26.87
N GLN A 20 -4.22 31.28 -26.93
CA GLN A 20 -5.01 32.17 -26.06
C GLN A 20 -5.03 31.64 -24.61
N ILE A 21 -5.10 30.32 -24.40
CA ILE A 21 -5.01 29.74 -23.05
C ILE A 21 -3.61 29.91 -22.45
N TRP A 22 -2.53 29.74 -23.23
CA TRP A 22 -1.16 29.91 -22.71
C TRP A 22 -0.83 31.36 -22.32
N GLU A 23 -1.33 32.35 -23.07
CA GLU A 23 -1.16 33.77 -22.73
C GLU A 23 -2.01 34.19 -21.52
N THR A 24 -3.19 33.59 -21.33
CA THR A 24 -4.04 33.87 -20.16
C THR A 24 -3.47 33.27 -18.88
N THR A 25 -2.90 32.06 -18.93
CA THR A 25 -2.25 31.42 -17.76
C THR A 25 -0.91 32.08 -17.44
N ARG A 26 -0.14 32.55 -18.43
CA ARG A 26 1.10 33.30 -18.19
C ARG A 26 0.86 34.64 -17.51
N ASN A 27 -0.18 35.38 -17.91
CA ASN A 27 -0.53 36.67 -17.31
C ASN A 27 -1.17 36.50 -15.92
N ALA A 28 -1.89 35.39 -15.66
CA ALA A 28 -2.41 35.08 -14.32
C ALA A 28 -1.29 34.67 -13.34
N VAL A 29 -0.29 33.90 -13.78
CA VAL A 29 0.86 33.53 -12.94
C VAL A 29 1.77 34.74 -12.68
N LEU A 30 1.99 35.61 -13.67
CA LEU A 30 2.76 36.85 -13.47
C LEU A 30 2.03 37.91 -12.62
N GLY A 31 0.69 37.88 -12.55
CA GLY A 31 -0.10 38.72 -11.65
C GLY A 31 -0.04 38.25 -10.19
N VAL A 32 -0.05 36.94 -9.94
CA VAL A 32 0.03 36.37 -8.59
C VAL A 32 1.42 36.57 -7.97
N PHE A 33 2.49 36.58 -8.77
CA PHE A 33 3.84 36.90 -8.29
C PHE A 33 4.12 38.40 -8.11
N ALA A 34 3.25 39.31 -8.55
CA ALA A 34 3.43 40.76 -8.35
C ALA A 34 2.79 41.28 -7.05
N GLU A 35 1.71 40.64 -6.57
CA GLU A 35 1.03 41.05 -5.34
C GLU A 35 1.81 40.67 -4.07
N ASP A 36 2.53 39.55 -4.08
CA ASP A 36 3.32 39.10 -2.93
C ASP A 36 4.59 39.96 -2.69
N TYR A 37 5.19 40.53 -3.74
CA TYR A 37 6.36 41.41 -3.60
C TYR A 37 5.98 42.80 -3.03
N CYS A 38 4.79 43.31 -3.34
CA CYS A 38 4.31 44.58 -2.76
C CYS A 38 4.03 44.45 -1.26
N ILE A 39 3.49 43.32 -0.81
CA ILE A 39 3.24 43.05 0.62
C ILE A 39 4.56 42.91 1.38
N PHE A 40 5.55 42.23 0.82
CA PHE A 40 6.87 42.12 1.44
C PHE A 40 7.59 43.47 1.54
N ILE A 41 7.51 44.33 0.51
CA ILE A 41 8.10 45.68 0.54
C ILE A 41 7.38 46.59 1.54
N GLN A 42 6.05 46.50 1.67
CA GLN A 42 5.30 47.26 2.68
C GLN A 42 5.60 46.81 4.10
N ILE A 43 5.72 45.50 4.36
CA ILE A 43 6.11 44.98 5.67
C ILE A 43 7.56 45.38 5.99
N PHE A 44 8.48 45.30 5.03
CA PHE A 44 9.88 45.68 5.22
C PHE A 44 10.05 47.20 5.45
N LEU A 45 9.31 48.04 4.73
CA LEU A 45 9.26 49.50 4.97
C LEU A 45 8.61 49.83 6.32
N PHE A 46 7.55 49.11 6.73
CA PHE A 46 6.93 49.27 8.04
C PHE A 46 7.92 48.95 9.18
N PHE A 47 8.70 47.87 9.05
CA PHE A 47 9.74 47.53 10.03
C PHE A 47 10.91 48.51 10.03
N ILE A 48 11.29 49.09 8.88
CA ILE A 48 12.32 50.14 8.81
C ILE A 48 11.80 51.43 9.45
N THR A 49 10.58 51.86 9.18
CA THR A 49 9.98 53.04 9.83
C THR A 49 9.75 52.83 11.32
N ALA A 50 9.37 51.62 11.75
CA ALA A 50 9.25 51.28 13.17
C ALA A 50 10.60 51.27 13.89
N ARG A 51 11.69 50.82 13.22
CA ARG A 51 13.06 50.91 13.77
C ARG A 51 13.57 52.34 13.86
N ILE A 52 13.21 53.21 12.91
CA ILE A 52 13.61 54.63 12.91
C ILE A 52 12.85 55.44 13.97
N VAL A 53 11.55 55.16 14.17
CA VAL A 53 10.72 55.82 15.21
C VAL A 53 11.12 55.36 16.63
N LEU A 54 11.55 54.11 16.81
CA LEU A 54 12.04 53.64 18.10
C LEU A 54 13.42 54.23 18.46
N HIS A 55 14.22 54.61 17.46
CA HIS A 55 15.54 55.23 17.68
C HIS A 55 15.48 56.75 17.92
N SER A 56 14.40 57.43 17.51
CA SER A 56 14.16 58.85 17.86
C SER A 56 13.47 59.01 19.23
N ALA A 57 12.62 58.07 19.65
CA ALA A 57 11.93 58.13 20.95
C ALA A 57 12.84 57.82 22.16
N VAL A 58 13.99 57.17 21.96
CA VAL A 58 14.94 56.82 23.03
C VAL A 58 16.00 57.92 23.26
N MET A 59 16.17 58.86 22.33
CA MET A 59 17.05 60.03 22.51
C MET A 59 16.36 61.22 23.21
N ASP A 60 15.04 61.35 23.12
CA ASP A 60 14.29 62.43 23.82
C ASP A 60 13.97 62.12 25.28
N ILE A 61 14.03 60.84 25.70
CA ILE A 61 13.80 60.41 27.09
C ILE A 61 15.09 60.43 27.94
N MET A 62 16.27 60.50 27.29
CA MET A 62 17.57 60.57 27.97
C MET A 62 18.11 62.01 28.14
N ILE A 63 17.39 63.04 27.65
CA ILE A 63 17.75 64.46 27.82
C ILE A 63 16.81 65.19 28.80
N ALA A 64 15.69 64.59 29.23
CA ALA A 64 14.78 65.17 30.22
C ALA A 64 14.98 64.67 31.66
N VAL A 65 15.97 63.80 31.92
CA VAL A 65 16.23 63.22 33.26
C VAL A 65 17.50 63.77 33.92
N GLN A 66 18.19 64.73 33.29
CA GLN A 66 19.47 65.27 33.79
C GLN A 66 19.42 66.75 34.22
N ASP A 67 18.26 67.37 34.49
CA ASP A 67 18.24 68.79 34.94
C ASP A 67 17.10 69.19 35.89
N ALA A 68 16.57 68.26 36.69
CA ALA A 68 15.59 68.62 37.73
C ALA A 68 15.77 67.82 39.02
N CYS A 69 17.00 67.80 39.55
CA CYS A 69 17.27 67.35 40.90
C CYS A 69 18.30 68.26 41.59
N VAL A 70 18.00 69.56 41.72
CA VAL A 70 18.71 70.46 42.66
C VAL A 70 17.74 71.49 43.24
N SER A 71 17.74 71.58 44.57
CA SER A 71 17.14 72.59 45.46
C SER A 71 15.61 72.69 45.49
N GLY A 72 15.05 72.35 46.66
CA GLY A 72 13.62 72.43 46.90
C GLY A 72 13.12 73.81 47.27
N GLN A 73 11.80 73.95 47.27
CA GLN A 73 11.02 74.70 48.23
C GLN A 73 9.54 74.43 48.01
N TRP A 74 8.82 74.34 49.12
CA TRP A 74 7.39 74.10 49.22
C TRP A 74 6.59 75.27 48.63
N LEU A 75 5.41 75.00 48.05
CA LEU A 75 4.10 75.43 48.58
C LEU A 75 2.98 75.35 47.52
N THR A 76 2.03 74.46 47.80
CA THR A 76 0.58 74.71 47.76
C THR A 76 0.02 75.56 46.61
N ALA A 77 -0.28 74.90 45.50
CA ALA A 77 -1.48 75.15 44.69
C ALA A 77 -1.39 74.23 43.47
N ILE A 78 -2.04 73.07 43.53
CA ILE A 78 -2.59 72.23 42.42
C ILE A 78 -3.07 70.92 43.09
N ILE A 79 -3.88 71.02 44.15
CA ILE A 79 -4.55 69.86 44.80
C ILE A 79 -6.07 69.87 44.55
N LEU A 80 -6.59 70.78 43.71
CA LEU A 80 -8.03 70.93 43.50
C LEU A 80 -8.51 70.89 42.04
N SER A 81 -7.80 70.18 41.15
CA SER A 81 -8.28 70.01 39.75
C SER A 81 -8.03 68.64 39.11
N LEU A 82 -7.60 67.61 39.86
CA LEU A 82 -7.37 66.27 39.30
C LEU A 82 -8.03 65.14 40.12
N CYS A 83 -9.15 65.44 40.79
CA CYS A 83 -10.04 64.45 41.43
C CYS A 83 -11.22 64.01 40.54
N CYS A 84 -11.16 64.15 39.21
CA CYS A 84 -12.26 63.74 38.33
C CYS A 84 -11.90 62.72 37.23
N PHE A 85 -10.72 62.09 37.26
CA PHE A 85 -10.36 61.03 36.30
C PHE A 85 -9.66 59.83 36.93
N LEU A 86 -10.06 59.44 38.14
CA LEU A 86 -9.83 58.10 38.66
C LEU A 86 -11.16 57.35 38.63
N PRO A 87 -11.35 56.37 37.74
CA PRO A 87 -12.33 55.32 37.97
C PRO A 87 -11.88 54.57 39.22
N SER A 88 -12.65 54.76 40.29
CA SER A 88 -13.01 53.75 41.27
C SER A 88 -12.07 52.55 41.38
N CYS A 89 -11.35 52.49 42.51
CA CYS A 89 -10.90 51.24 43.09
C CYS A 89 -12.05 50.22 43.10
N LEU A 90 -12.01 49.24 42.18
CA LEU A 90 -12.61 47.93 42.42
C LEU A 90 -11.55 47.11 43.16
N PRO A 91 -11.84 46.52 44.33
CA PRO A 91 -11.02 45.43 44.78
C PRO A 91 -11.15 44.32 43.73
N ALA A 92 -10.02 43.92 43.15
CA ALA A 92 -9.92 42.70 42.36
C ALA A 92 -10.14 41.51 43.31
N GLY A 93 -11.39 41.27 43.67
CA GLY A 93 -11.85 39.93 44.02
C GLY A 93 -11.77 39.12 42.74
N GLN A 94 -10.62 38.49 42.47
CA GLN A 94 -10.59 37.34 41.60
C GLN A 94 -11.46 36.27 42.24
N THR A 95 -12.74 36.22 41.89
CA THR A 95 -13.45 34.95 41.87
C THR A 95 -12.78 34.13 40.79
N VAL A 96 -11.86 33.26 41.20
CA VAL A 96 -11.31 32.20 40.37
C VAL A 96 -12.49 31.29 39.99
N ASP A 97 -13.16 31.64 38.90
CA ASP A 97 -14.37 30.98 38.40
C ASP A 97 -13.94 29.72 37.62
N TYR A 98 -13.41 28.72 38.33
CA TYR A 98 -12.92 27.46 37.77
C TYR A 98 -14.10 26.51 37.47
N ALA A 99 -15.02 26.90 36.58
CA ALA A 99 -15.86 25.93 35.90
C ALA A 99 -15.07 25.30 34.75
N SER A 100 -14.06 24.48 35.05
CA SER A 100 -13.33 23.72 34.03
C SER A 100 -14.14 22.47 33.67
N SER A 101 -14.77 22.47 32.49
CA SER A 101 -15.31 21.25 31.90
C SER A 101 -14.17 20.44 31.29
N GLU A 102 -13.94 19.23 31.79
CA GLU A 102 -12.90 18.31 31.30
C GLU A 102 -13.55 17.09 30.65
N SER A 103 -12.93 16.53 29.61
CA SER A 103 -13.35 15.25 29.03
C SER A 103 -12.29 14.19 29.29
N VAL A 104 -12.67 13.09 29.92
CA VAL A 104 -11.80 11.93 30.13
C VAL A 104 -12.23 10.82 29.17
N VAL A 105 -11.30 10.37 28.33
CA VAL A 105 -11.52 9.27 27.41
C VAL A 105 -10.94 8.00 28.01
N SER A 106 -11.75 6.95 28.11
CA SER A 106 -11.30 5.62 28.56
C SER A 106 -11.78 4.55 27.59
N ARG A 107 -11.01 3.45 27.45
CA ARG A 107 -11.44 2.31 26.64
C ARG A 107 -12.28 1.37 27.51
N GLN A 108 -13.26 0.71 26.91
CA GLN A 108 -14.05 -0.30 27.62
C GLN A 108 -13.12 -1.39 28.21
N GLY A 109 -13.31 -1.69 29.49
CA GLY A 109 -12.49 -2.63 30.26
C GLY A 109 -11.28 -2.00 30.96
N ASP A 110 -10.83 -0.81 30.56
CA ASP A 110 -9.75 -0.10 31.23
C ASP A 110 -10.23 0.52 32.56
N THR A 111 -9.32 1.15 33.30
CA THR A 111 -9.65 1.91 34.51
C THR A 111 -9.68 3.40 34.18
N ALA A 112 -10.82 4.07 34.41
CA ALA A 112 -10.92 5.52 34.30
C ALA A 112 -10.53 6.19 35.62
N MET A 113 -9.81 7.31 35.51
CA MET A 113 -9.44 8.16 36.65
C MET A 113 -9.98 9.56 36.40
N LEU A 114 -10.98 9.96 37.18
CA LEU A 114 -11.59 11.29 37.14
C LEU A 114 -10.92 12.13 38.23
N ARG A 115 -10.01 13.02 37.83
CA ARG A 115 -9.18 13.75 38.80
C ARG A 115 -9.91 14.93 39.41
N CYS A 116 -9.89 15.00 40.73
CA CYS A 116 -10.37 16.15 41.49
C CYS A 116 -9.46 16.37 42.70
N TYR A 117 -9.22 17.63 43.05
CA TYR A 117 -8.32 18.01 44.13
C TYR A 117 -9.06 18.94 45.10
N LEU A 118 -8.97 18.65 46.40
CA LEU A 118 -9.48 19.46 47.49
C LEU A 118 -8.58 20.67 47.72
N LEU A 119 -9.15 21.78 48.18
CA LEU A 119 -8.34 22.95 48.56
C LEU A 119 -7.87 22.83 50.01
N ASP A 120 -6.77 23.50 50.34
CA ASP A 120 -6.25 23.57 51.70
C ASP A 120 -7.34 24.00 52.70
N GLY A 121 -7.48 23.24 53.79
CA GLY A 121 -8.49 23.48 54.84
C GLY A 121 -9.89 22.92 54.54
N ILE A 122 -10.12 22.31 53.37
CA ILE A 122 -11.39 21.67 53.01
C ILE A 122 -11.26 20.15 53.08
N SER A 123 -12.09 19.51 53.92
CA SER A 123 -12.09 18.05 54.12
C SER A 123 -13.28 17.31 53.51
N LYS A 124 -14.19 18.03 52.81
CA LYS A 124 -15.48 17.48 52.35
C LYS A 124 -15.68 17.71 50.86
N GLY A 125 -15.50 16.64 50.08
CA GLY A 125 -15.85 16.55 48.67
C GLY A 125 -16.96 15.53 48.46
N ALA A 126 -17.67 15.60 47.34
CA ALA A 126 -18.63 14.59 46.91
C ALA A 126 -18.50 14.34 45.41
N TRP A 127 -18.60 13.07 45.03
CA TRP A 127 -18.70 12.65 43.64
C TRP A 127 -20.11 12.26 43.31
N LEU A 128 -20.61 12.77 42.18
CA LEU A 128 -21.92 12.44 41.65
C LEU A 128 -21.78 11.93 40.22
N ASN A 129 -22.56 10.91 39.88
CA ASN A 129 -22.85 10.53 38.50
C ASN A 129 -24.21 11.13 38.15
N ARG A 130 -24.25 12.12 37.26
CA ARG A 130 -25.45 12.92 36.99
C ARG A 130 -26.01 13.52 38.29
N SER A 131 -27.08 12.94 38.84
CA SER A 131 -27.72 13.36 40.10
C SER A 131 -27.57 12.35 41.24
N SER A 132 -26.95 11.19 41.00
CA SER A 132 -26.75 10.14 42.00
C SER A 132 -25.42 10.30 42.72
N ILE A 133 -25.44 10.31 44.04
CA ILE A 133 -24.22 10.40 44.86
C ILE A 133 -23.48 9.07 44.79
N ILE A 134 -22.20 9.14 44.45
CA ILE A 134 -21.29 7.99 44.43
C ILE A 134 -20.50 7.93 45.74
N TYR A 135 -19.93 9.08 46.11
CA TYR A 135 -19.15 9.28 47.34
C TYR A 135 -19.48 10.63 47.96
N ALA A 136 -19.48 10.68 49.29
CA ALA A 136 -19.50 11.92 50.06
C ALA A 136 -18.46 11.81 51.17
N GLY A 137 -17.36 12.55 51.05
CA GLY A 137 -16.16 12.31 51.85
C GLY A 137 -15.64 10.89 51.62
N ASN A 138 -15.46 10.12 52.69
CA ASN A 138 -15.04 8.72 52.62
C ASN A 138 -16.21 7.73 52.53
N ASP A 139 -17.45 8.22 52.66
CA ASP A 139 -18.63 7.38 52.64
C ASP A 139 -19.02 7.04 51.20
N LYS A 140 -19.03 5.74 50.90
CA LYS A 140 -19.46 5.22 49.59
C LYS A 140 -20.98 5.05 49.59
N TRP A 141 -21.65 5.77 48.69
CA TRP A 141 -23.10 5.67 48.46
C TRP A 141 -23.46 4.77 47.28
N SER A 142 -22.55 4.63 46.31
CA SER A 142 -22.75 3.71 45.19
C SER A 142 -22.63 2.25 45.62
N GLY A 143 -23.57 1.41 45.16
CA GLY A 143 -23.47 -0.05 45.30
C GLY A 143 -22.48 -0.71 44.31
N ASP A 144 -21.90 0.04 43.38
CA ASP A 144 -20.99 -0.49 42.37
C ASP A 144 -19.60 -0.79 42.98
N PRO A 145 -19.16 -2.06 43.04
CA PRO A 145 -17.86 -2.42 43.62
C PRO A 145 -16.67 -1.91 42.80
N ARG A 146 -16.86 -1.55 41.53
CA ARG A 146 -15.78 -1.08 40.64
C ARG A 146 -15.31 0.33 40.92
N VAL A 147 -16.09 1.09 41.70
CA VAL A 147 -15.83 2.51 41.95
C VAL A 147 -15.14 2.71 43.29
N SER A 148 -14.05 3.46 43.31
CA SER A 148 -13.27 3.79 44.50
C SER A 148 -12.73 5.22 44.45
N ILE A 149 -12.53 5.84 45.61
CA ILE A 149 -11.76 7.09 45.70
C ILE A 149 -10.27 6.77 45.81
N VAL A 150 -9.43 7.57 45.17
CA VAL A 150 -7.98 7.47 45.25
C VAL A 150 -7.46 8.67 46.03
N SER A 151 -6.80 8.38 47.16
CA SER A 151 -6.05 9.33 47.96
C SER A 151 -4.59 8.91 47.93
N ASN A 152 -3.74 9.63 47.19
CA ASN A 152 -2.32 9.31 47.16
C ASN A 152 -1.66 9.61 48.51
N VAL A 153 -0.79 8.70 48.97
CA VAL A 153 -0.11 8.78 50.28
C VAL A 153 0.80 10.03 50.38
N GLY A 154 1.15 10.66 49.25
CA GLY A 154 1.94 11.90 49.18
C GLY A 154 1.13 13.19 48.92
N ASP A 155 -0.14 13.11 48.54
CA ASP A 155 -0.98 14.27 48.23
C ASP A 155 -2.30 14.19 49.02
N LYS A 156 -2.34 14.90 50.16
CA LYS A 156 -3.51 14.96 51.05
C LYS A 156 -4.73 15.62 50.40
N HIS A 157 -4.56 16.23 49.22
CA HIS A 157 -5.60 16.94 48.51
C HIS A 157 -6.20 16.14 47.36
N GLU A 158 -5.71 14.95 47.03
CA GLU A 158 -6.30 14.18 45.94
C GLU A 158 -7.62 13.50 46.37
N TYR A 159 -8.69 13.82 45.64
CA TYR A 159 -10.02 13.24 45.79
C TYR A 159 -10.52 12.75 44.44
N SER A 160 -9.69 11.95 43.76
CA SER A 160 -9.97 11.42 42.43
C SER A 160 -10.90 10.21 42.48
N LEU A 161 -11.85 10.11 41.54
CA LEU A 161 -12.70 8.93 41.39
C LEU A 161 -12.07 7.94 40.40
N GLN A 162 -11.87 6.71 40.86
CA GLN A 162 -11.41 5.60 40.04
C GLN A 162 -12.60 4.69 39.73
N ILE A 163 -12.76 4.34 38.45
CA ILE A 163 -13.76 3.39 37.97
C ILE A 163 -13.01 2.28 37.25
N GLN A 164 -12.97 1.08 37.83
CA GLN A 164 -12.32 -0.08 37.23
C GLN A 164 -13.24 -0.77 36.23
N LYS A 165 -12.67 -1.45 35.21
CA LYS A 165 -13.43 -2.20 34.20
C LYS A 165 -14.59 -1.37 33.63
N VAL A 166 -14.26 -0.20 33.10
CA VAL A 166 -15.22 0.78 32.57
C VAL A 166 -16.10 0.10 31.52
N ASP A 167 -17.40 0.31 31.61
CA ASP A 167 -18.38 -0.15 30.62
C ASP A 167 -18.99 1.04 29.87
N VAL A 168 -19.59 0.77 28.70
CA VAL A 168 -20.29 1.79 27.91
C VAL A 168 -21.41 2.47 28.69
N THR A 169 -22.00 1.80 29.69
CA THR A 169 -23.02 2.38 30.58
C THR A 169 -22.48 3.44 31.54
N ASP A 170 -21.17 3.45 31.78
CA ASP A 170 -20.54 4.42 32.69
C ASP A 170 -20.36 5.78 32.03
N GLU A 171 -20.55 5.88 30.71
CA GLU A 171 -20.45 7.14 29.97
C GLU A 171 -21.45 8.18 30.47
N GLY A 172 -20.94 9.38 30.76
CA GLY A 172 -21.78 10.44 31.29
C GLY A 172 -21.01 11.56 31.95
N LEU A 173 -21.78 12.50 32.47
CA LEU A 173 -21.28 13.66 33.20
C LEU A 173 -21.12 13.31 34.69
N TYR A 174 -19.89 13.35 35.16
CA TYR A 174 -19.52 13.21 36.56
C TYR A 174 -19.24 14.59 37.15
N THR A 175 -19.68 14.78 38.39
CA THR A 175 -19.54 16.05 39.10
C THR A 175 -18.73 15.82 40.36
N CYS A 176 -17.61 16.53 40.49
CA CYS A 176 -16.91 16.68 41.76
C CYS A 176 -17.36 17.99 42.42
N SER A 177 -18.09 17.87 43.51
CA SER A 177 -18.54 19.01 44.31
C SER A 177 -17.64 19.13 45.54
N ILE A 178 -17.07 20.31 45.77
CA ILE A 178 -16.19 20.58 46.90
C ILE A 178 -16.88 21.61 47.79
N GLN A 179 -17.04 21.30 49.08
CA GLN A 179 -17.66 22.21 50.02
C GLN A 179 -16.70 23.33 50.38
N SER A 180 -16.99 24.57 49.97
CA SER A 180 -16.17 25.74 50.28
C SER A 180 -17.03 26.92 50.72
N GLU A 181 -16.52 27.72 51.65
CA GLU A 181 -17.14 28.97 52.12
C GLU A 181 -17.29 30.02 51.01
N ARG A 182 -16.57 29.85 49.89
CA ARG A 182 -16.55 30.78 48.75
C ARG A 182 -17.53 30.43 47.61
N ASN A 183 -18.48 29.51 47.82
CA ASN A 183 -19.42 29.03 46.79
C ASN A 183 -18.71 28.62 45.48
N LEU A 184 -17.72 27.73 45.60
CA LEU A 184 -16.97 27.24 44.43
C LEU A 184 -17.89 26.47 43.48
N ARG A 185 -17.71 26.71 42.18
CA ARG A 185 -18.41 25.93 41.15
C ARG A 185 -17.91 24.49 41.15
N PRO A 186 -18.81 23.50 40.95
CA PRO A 186 -18.40 22.10 40.89
C PRO A 186 -17.56 21.84 39.63
N LYS A 187 -16.60 20.93 39.73
CA LYS A 187 -15.83 20.45 38.57
C LYS A 187 -16.67 19.42 37.81
N LEU A 188 -16.88 19.69 36.52
CA LEU A 188 -17.65 18.84 35.62
C LEU A 188 -16.71 18.03 34.74
N ILE A 189 -16.86 16.72 34.74
CA ILE A 189 -16.02 15.80 33.97
C ILE A 189 -16.89 14.88 33.12
N GLN A 190 -16.80 15.01 31.81
CA GLN A 190 -17.46 14.11 30.87
C GLN A 190 -16.58 12.87 30.67
N LEU A 191 -17.02 11.72 31.19
CA LEU A 191 -16.41 10.44 30.82
C LEU A 191 -16.93 10.05 29.44
N ILE A 192 -16.02 9.72 28.52
CA ILE A 192 -16.30 9.20 27.18
C ILE A 192 -15.70 7.80 27.10
N VAL A 193 -16.55 6.81 26.82
CA VAL A 193 -16.13 5.41 26.73
C VAL A 193 -15.99 5.04 25.26
N LYS A 194 -14.79 4.59 24.88
CA LYS A 194 -14.49 4.14 23.52
C LYS A 194 -14.34 2.62 23.48
N VAL A 195 -14.83 2.01 22.42
CA VAL A 195 -14.84 0.56 22.23
C VAL A 195 -13.99 0.23 20.99
N PRO A 196 -12.95 -0.61 21.12
CA PRO A 196 -12.17 -1.09 19.97
C PRO A 196 -13.05 -1.75 18.88
N PRO A 197 -12.58 -1.79 17.63
CA PRO A 197 -13.33 -2.41 16.56
C PRO A 197 -13.33 -3.93 16.73
N LYS A 198 -14.43 -4.58 16.38
CA LYS A 198 -14.55 -6.04 16.40
C LYS A 198 -15.46 -6.52 15.27
N ILE A 199 -14.91 -7.33 14.36
CA ILE A 199 -15.64 -7.97 13.27
C ILE A 199 -16.44 -9.14 13.82
N TYR A 200 -17.76 -9.00 13.82
CA TYR A 200 -18.68 -10.04 14.32
C TYR A 200 -19.27 -10.89 13.20
N ASP A 201 -19.34 -10.38 11.96
CA ASP A 201 -19.86 -11.12 10.81
C ASP A 201 -18.97 -10.90 9.58
N ILE A 202 -18.71 -11.96 8.84
CA ILE A 202 -17.96 -11.95 7.57
C ILE A 202 -18.41 -13.13 6.71
N SER A 203 -18.45 -12.95 5.40
CA SER A 203 -18.71 -14.03 4.45
C SER A 203 -17.77 -15.23 4.66
N SER A 204 -18.31 -16.43 4.56
CA SER A 204 -17.52 -17.66 4.53
C SER A 204 -16.79 -17.82 3.20
N ASP A 205 -15.81 -18.73 3.15
CA ASP A 205 -15.14 -19.10 1.90
C ASP A 205 -16.15 -19.51 0.82
N ILE A 206 -15.93 -19.01 -0.39
CA ILE A 206 -16.82 -19.26 -1.54
C ILE A 206 -16.06 -19.83 -2.73
N THR A 207 -16.78 -20.62 -3.53
CA THR A 207 -16.28 -21.17 -4.79
C THR A 207 -17.27 -20.84 -5.89
N VAL A 208 -16.84 -20.07 -6.89
CA VAL A 208 -17.67 -19.59 -8.01
C VAL A 208 -17.03 -19.92 -9.35
N ASN A 209 -17.78 -19.81 -10.45
CA ASN A 209 -17.20 -19.97 -11.79
C ASN A 209 -16.69 -18.63 -12.31
N GLU A 210 -15.66 -18.66 -13.16
CA GLU A 210 -15.15 -17.48 -13.85
C GLU A 210 -16.26 -16.74 -14.60
N GLY A 211 -16.30 -15.41 -14.48
CA GLY A 211 -17.36 -14.55 -15.01
C GLY A 211 -18.57 -14.37 -14.10
N SER A 212 -18.64 -15.06 -12.95
CA SER A 212 -19.73 -14.85 -11.97
C SER A 212 -19.58 -13.52 -11.23
N ASN A 213 -20.70 -13.01 -10.69
CA ASN A 213 -20.69 -11.88 -9.77
C ASN A 213 -20.54 -12.40 -8.33
N VAL A 214 -19.67 -11.76 -7.55
CA VAL A 214 -19.38 -12.08 -6.15
C VAL A 214 -19.71 -10.86 -5.29
N SER A 215 -20.34 -11.10 -4.15
CA SER A 215 -20.56 -10.09 -3.10
C SER A 215 -20.06 -10.66 -1.79
N LEU A 216 -19.06 -10.02 -1.18
CA LEU A 216 -18.56 -10.33 0.15
C LEU A 216 -19.06 -9.29 1.13
N ILE A 217 -19.32 -9.71 2.36
CA ILE A 217 -19.89 -8.89 3.43
C ILE A 217 -18.96 -8.97 4.63
N CYS A 218 -18.75 -7.84 5.29
CA CYS A 218 -18.05 -7.74 6.56
C CYS A 218 -18.72 -6.68 7.42
N SER A 219 -19.05 -7.05 8.66
CA SER A 219 -19.73 -6.17 9.61
C SER A 219 -18.96 -6.14 10.92
N ALA A 220 -18.75 -4.94 11.47
CA ALA A 220 -17.97 -4.71 12.67
C ALA A 220 -18.69 -3.79 13.65
N SER A 221 -18.47 -4.03 14.94
CA SER A 221 -18.93 -3.18 16.03
C SER A 221 -17.77 -2.37 16.58
N GLY A 222 -18.03 -1.18 17.12
CA GLY A 222 -17.03 -0.35 17.77
C GLY A 222 -17.62 1.01 18.15
N LYS A 223 -16.91 1.75 19.02
CA LYS A 223 -17.29 3.10 19.41
C LYS A 223 -16.04 4.00 19.44
N PRO A 224 -15.88 4.94 18.49
CA PRO A 224 -16.79 5.29 17.39
C PRO A 224 -17.02 4.14 16.41
N GLU A 225 -18.07 4.26 15.59
CA GLU A 225 -18.41 3.28 14.56
C GLU A 225 -17.20 3.06 13.62
N PRO A 226 -16.78 1.80 13.42
CA PRO A 226 -15.57 1.51 12.67
C PRO A 226 -15.75 1.66 11.17
N LYS A 227 -14.72 2.16 10.50
CA LYS A 227 -14.62 2.17 9.04
C LYS A 227 -14.15 0.80 8.58
N ILE A 228 -14.88 0.23 7.63
CA ILE A 228 -14.57 -1.07 7.05
C ILE A 228 -13.89 -0.88 5.70
N SER A 229 -12.85 -1.66 5.47
CA SER A 229 -12.08 -1.67 4.23
C SER A 229 -11.70 -3.08 3.82
N TRP A 230 -11.63 -3.32 2.52
CA TRP A 230 -11.32 -4.61 1.92
C TRP A 230 -10.02 -4.55 1.13
N ARG A 231 -9.24 -5.64 1.17
CA ARG A 231 -8.01 -5.80 0.39
C ARG A 231 -7.89 -7.20 -0.18
N HIS A 232 -7.59 -7.30 -1.47
CA HIS A 232 -7.16 -8.56 -2.09
C HIS A 232 -5.70 -8.84 -1.74
N ILE A 233 -5.42 -9.95 -1.07
CA ILE A 233 -4.07 -10.37 -0.68
C ILE A 233 -3.39 -11.03 -1.89
N SER A 234 -2.93 -10.20 -2.83
CA SER A 234 -2.13 -10.63 -3.97
C SER A 234 -0.87 -9.77 -4.13
N PRO A 235 0.18 -10.27 -4.83
CA PRO A 235 1.41 -9.50 -5.08
C PRO A 235 1.15 -8.18 -5.80
N SER A 236 0.10 -8.15 -6.63
CA SER A 236 -0.46 -6.98 -7.30
C SER A 236 -1.47 -6.23 -6.41
N ALA A 237 -1.12 -6.03 -5.13
CA ALA A 237 -2.00 -5.48 -4.11
C ALA A 237 -2.80 -4.28 -4.65
N ARG A 238 -4.12 -4.46 -4.78
CA ARG A 238 -5.02 -3.35 -5.12
C ARG A 238 -5.18 -2.46 -3.89
N LYS A 239 -5.51 -1.18 -4.13
CA LYS A 239 -5.89 -0.26 -3.06
C LYS A 239 -7.10 -0.80 -2.31
N TYR A 240 -7.22 -0.43 -1.04
CA TYR A 240 -8.37 -0.78 -0.22
C TYR A 240 -9.67 -0.24 -0.83
N GLU A 241 -10.69 -1.08 -0.90
CA GLU A 241 -12.06 -0.67 -1.23
C GLU A 241 -12.83 -0.47 0.07
N SER A 242 -13.43 0.70 0.25
CA SER A 242 -14.15 1.04 1.48
C SER A 242 -15.62 0.61 1.41
N GLY A 243 -16.12 0.07 2.52
CA GLY A 243 -17.51 -0.34 2.68
C GLY A 243 -17.66 -1.74 3.29
N GLU A 244 -18.85 -2.01 3.85
CA GLU A 244 -19.22 -3.33 4.37
C GLU A 244 -19.24 -4.40 3.27
N TYR A 245 -19.65 -4.01 2.06
CA TYR A 245 -19.82 -4.90 0.92
C TYR A 245 -18.68 -4.72 -0.09
N LEU A 246 -18.08 -5.82 -0.52
CA LEU A 246 -17.18 -5.87 -1.67
C LEU A 246 -17.86 -6.60 -2.83
N ASN A 247 -18.18 -5.86 -3.89
CA ASN A 247 -18.88 -6.38 -5.06
C ASN A 247 -17.92 -6.50 -6.25
N ILE A 248 -17.75 -7.73 -6.75
CA ILE A 248 -16.89 -8.05 -7.89
C ILE A 248 -17.78 -8.60 -9.01
N THR A 249 -17.91 -7.85 -10.09
CA THR A 249 -18.66 -8.28 -11.27
C THR A 249 -17.75 -8.99 -12.26
N GLY A 250 -18.18 -10.14 -12.80
CA GLY A 250 -17.42 -10.84 -13.83
C GLY A 250 -16.04 -11.31 -13.35
N ILE A 251 -15.96 -11.98 -12.19
CA ILE A 251 -14.69 -12.33 -11.55
C ILE A 251 -13.78 -13.16 -12.46
N THR A 252 -12.51 -12.78 -12.55
CA THR A 252 -11.49 -13.52 -13.33
C THR A 252 -10.66 -14.44 -12.44
N ARG A 253 -10.00 -15.44 -13.02
CA ARG A 253 -9.09 -16.34 -12.29
C ARG A 253 -7.94 -15.62 -11.56
N ASP A 254 -7.50 -14.46 -12.03
CA ASP A 254 -6.42 -13.67 -11.40
C ASP A 254 -6.90 -12.93 -10.14
N GLN A 255 -8.22 -12.82 -9.95
CA GLN A 255 -8.84 -12.27 -8.75
C GLN A 255 -9.16 -13.35 -7.71
N ALA A 256 -8.84 -14.62 -7.97
CA ALA A 256 -8.94 -15.66 -6.94
C ALA A 256 -7.95 -15.39 -5.79
N GLY A 257 -8.22 -15.99 -4.63
CA GLY A 257 -7.35 -15.93 -3.46
C GLY A 257 -8.04 -15.34 -2.24
N ASP A 258 -7.21 -14.86 -1.32
CA ASP A 258 -7.68 -14.41 -0.01
C ASP A 258 -7.99 -12.90 -0.04
N TYR A 259 -9.15 -12.54 0.50
CA TYR A 259 -9.61 -11.17 0.69
C TYR A 259 -9.65 -10.87 2.18
N GLU A 260 -9.03 -9.77 2.58
CA GLU A 260 -8.98 -9.29 3.96
C GLU A 260 -9.98 -8.16 4.16
N CYS A 261 -10.84 -8.29 5.16
CA CYS A 261 -11.60 -7.19 5.72
C CYS A 261 -10.84 -6.63 6.93
N ALA A 262 -10.73 -5.31 7.01
CA ALA A 262 -10.18 -4.59 8.15
C ALA A 262 -11.18 -3.56 8.68
N ALA A 263 -11.43 -3.58 9.99
CA ALA A 263 -12.29 -2.63 10.70
C ALA A 263 -11.46 -1.73 11.62
N GLU A 264 -11.53 -0.42 11.43
CA GLU A 264 -10.69 0.58 12.12
C GLU A 264 -11.51 1.73 12.69
N ASN A 265 -11.22 2.14 13.92
CA ASN A 265 -11.85 3.30 14.55
C ASN A 265 -10.87 4.16 15.39
N ASP A 266 -9.57 4.07 15.10
CA ASP A 266 -8.49 4.81 15.76
C ASP A 266 -8.32 4.55 17.28
N ILE A 267 -9.00 3.54 17.85
CA ILE A 267 -8.98 3.25 19.30
C ILE A 267 -7.94 2.19 19.66
N ALA A 268 -7.74 1.25 18.76
CA ALA A 268 -6.77 0.17 18.86
C ALA A 268 -6.34 -0.22 17.44
N SER A 269 -5.45 -1.21 17.34
CA SER A 269 -5.15 -1.84 16.05
C SER A 269 -6.44 -2.31 15.37
N PRO A 270 -6.53 -2.20 14.03
CA PRO A 270 -7.69 -2.72 13.29
C PRO A 270 -7.92 -4.20 13.58
N ASP A 271 -9.18 -4.60 13.71
CA ASP A 271 -9.53 -6.02 13.70
C ASP A 271 -9.60 -6.48 12.24
N THR A 272 -9.00 -7.63 11.93
CA THR A 272 -8.91 -8.13 10.56
C THR A 272 -9.37 -9.58 10.47
N LYS A 273 -10.08 -9.89 9.39
CA LYS A 273 -10.50 -11.26 9.04
C LYS A 273 -10.34 -11.50 7.55
N THR A 274 -10.10 -12.75 7.18
CA THR A 274 -9.92 -13.16 5.79
C THR A 274 -11.01 -14.11 5.33
N VAL A 275 -11.32 -14.04 4.03
CA VAL A 275 -12.21 -14.94 3.31
C VAL A 275 -11.56 -15.36 2.00
N ARG A 276 -11.64 -16.65 1.66
CA ARG A 276 -11.08 -17.18 0.41
C ARG A 276 -12.13 -17.24 -0.69
N VAL A 277 -11.79 -16.67 -1.84
CA VAL A 277 -12.58 -16.79 -3.07
C VAL A 277 -11.85 -17.71 -4.05
N THR A 278 -12.45 -18.87 -4.31
CA THR A 278 -11.96 -19.82 -5.31
C THR A 278 -12.73 -19.65 -6.62
N VAL A 279 -12.02 -19.44 -7.72
CA VAL A 279 -12.61 -19.28 -9.05
C VAL A 279 -12.36 -20.55 -9.87
N ASN A 280 -13.43 -21.25 -10.27
CA ASN A 280 -13.35 -22.38 -11.17
C ASN A 280 -13.25 -21.91 -12.62
N PHE A 281 -12.35 -22.50 -13.39
CA PHE A 281 -12.16 -22.23 -14.81
C PHE A 281 -11.74 -23.49 -15.58
N PRO A 282 -12.06 -23.60 -16.88
CA PRO A 282 -11.69 -24.75 -17.70
C PRO A 282 -10.17 -24.84 -17.90
N PRO A 283 -9.62 -26.01 -18.26
CA PRO A 283 -8.19 -26.19 -18.40
C PRO A 283 -7.61 -25.30 -19.50
N ALA A 284 -6.44 -24.73 -19.27
CA ALA A 284 -5.66 -24.00 -20.25
C ALA A 284 -4.22 -24.52 -20.25
N ILE A 285 -3.83 -25.19 -21.33
CA ILE A 285 -2.46 -25.68 -21.53
C ILE A 285 -1.59 -24.49 -21.91
N HIS A 286 -0.59 -24.19 -21.07
CA HIS A 286 0.35 -23.08 -21.30
C HIS A 286 1.76 -23.58 -21.63
N GLU A 287 2.05 -24.87 -21.37
CA GLU A 287 3.31 -25.48 -21.75
C GLU A 287 3.11 -26.90 -22.30
N MET A 288 3.70 -27.17 -23.46
CA MET A 288 3.80 -28.51 -24.05
C MET A 288 5.17 -28.64 -24.73
N ARG A 289 6.01 -29.55 -24.22
CA ARG A 289 7.40 -29.68 -24.69
C ARG A 289 7.80 -31.14 -24.89
N SER A 290 8.57 -31.36 -25.94
CA SER A 290 9.31 -32.59 -26.22
C SER A 290 10.75 -32.21 -26.58
N HIS A 291 11.64 -33.19 -26.51
CA HIS A 291 13.00 -33.06 -27.02
C HIS A 291 13.23 -34.10 -28.11
N GLY A 292 14.16 -33.83 -29.03
CA GLY A 292 14.60 -34.83 -29.98
C GLY A 292 15.37 -35.95 -29.27
N VAL A 293 15.14 -37.20 -29.68
CA VAL A 293 15.69 -38.38 -29.00
C VAL A 293 16.26 -39.36 -30.02
N ARG A 294 17.39 -40.01 -29.71
CA ARG A 294 18.01 -41.05 -30.54
C ARG A 294 17.24 -42.38 -30.42
N PRO A 295 17.35 -43.28 -31.40
CA PRO A 295 16.76 -44.62 -31.29
C PRO A 295 17.30 -45.36 -30.06
N GLY A 296 16.47 -46.20 -29.45
CA GLY A 296 16.80 -46.98 -28.24
C GLY A 296 16.79 -46.18 -26.93
N GLN A 297 16.79 -44.85 -26.97
CA GLN A 297 16.80 -43.99 -25.79
C GLN A 297 15.39 -43.78 -25.21
N ILE A 298 15.31 -43.07 -24.09
CA ILE A 298 14.06 -42.70 -23.42
C ILE A 298 13.65 -41.29 -23.85
N ALA A 299 12.40 -41.13 -24.26
CA ALA A 299 11.80 -39.82 -24.54
C ALA A 299 10.92 -39.35 -23.39
N LEU A 300 10.95 -38.03 -23.16
CA LEU A 300 10.15 -37.34 -22.16
C LEU A 300 9.36 -36.21 -22.82
N LEU A 301 8.05 -36.25 -22.64
CA LEU A 301 7.14 -35.18 -23.03
C LEU A 301 6.49 -34.62 -21.77
N ARG A 302 6.40 -33.29 -21.70
CA ARG A 302 5.82 -32.56 -20.56
C ARG A 302 4.68 -31.70 -21.05
N CYS A 303 3.59 -31.72 -20.28
CA CYS A 303 2.39 -30.93 -20.52
C CYS A 303 1.99 -30.26 -19.21
N GLU A 304 1.76 -28.95 -19.22
CA GLU A 304 1.32 -28.18 -18.05
C GLU A 304 0.05 -27.41 -18.37
N ALA A 305 -0.93 -27.52 -17.49
CA ALA A 305 -2.23 -26.88 -17.62
C ALA A 305 -2.63 -26.22 -16.31
N ALA A 306 -3.15 -25.00 -16.41
CA ALA A 306 -3.83 -24.33 -15.32
C ALA A 306 -5.32 -24.67 -15.40
N ALA A 307 -5.90 -25.17 -14.31
CA ALA A 307 -7.34 -25.41 -14.20
C ALA A 307 -7.77 -25.45 -12.73
N VAL A 308 -9.00 -25.01 -12.47
CA VAL A 308 -9.66 -25.21 -11.17
C VAL A 308 -11.08 -25.73 -11.43
N PRO A 309 -11.46 -26.92 -10.94
CA PRO A 309 -10.62 -27.91 -10.25
C PRO A 309 -9.48 -28.44 -11.12
N SER A 310 -8.48 -29.06 -10.49
CA SER A 310 -7.32 -29.67 -11.17
C SER A 310 -7.77 -30.61 -12.29
N PRO A 311 -7.09 -30.57 -13.46
CA PRO A 311 -7.50 -31.36 -14.61
C PRO A 311 -6.99 -32.81 -14.51
N VAL A 312 -7.71 -33.71 -15.17
CA VAL A 312 -7.23 -35.06 -15.52
C VAL A 312 -6.52 -34.96 -16.87
N PHE A 313 -5.35 -35.60 -16.98
CA PHE A 313 -4.55 -35.59 -18.19
C PHE A 313 -4.61 -36.93 -18.93
N GLU A 314 -4.69 -36.83 -20.24
CA GLU A 314 -4.63 -37.94 -21.19
C GLU A 314 -3.61 -37.66 -22.30
N TRP A 315 -2.99 -38.71 -22.82
CA TRP A 315 -2.04 -38.63 -23.92
C TRP A 315 -2.53 -39.41 -25.13
N TYR A 316 -2.31 -38.86 -26.30
CA TYR A 316 -2.69 -39.45 -27.58
C TYR A 316 -1.52 -39.39 -28.56
N LYS A 317 -1.50 -40.36 -29.48
CA LYS A 317 -0.65 -40.32 -30.67
C LYS A 317 -1.55 -40.52 -31.89
N GLY A 318 -1.68 -39.48 -32.70
CA GLY A 318 -2.78 -39.41 -33.66
C GLY A 318 -4.12 -39.46 -32.90
N GLU A 319 -5.01 -40.37 -33.30
CA GLU A 319 -6.33 -40.57 -32.66
C GLU A 319 -6.31 -41.63 -31.54
N LYS A 320 -5.20 -42.35 -31.36
CA LYS A 320 -5.13 -43.45 -30.39
C LYS A 320 -4.70 -42.95 -29.03
N ARG A 321 -5.53 -43.21 -28.02
CA ARG A 321 -5.20 -42.98 -26.60
C ARG A 321 -4.02 -43.85 -26.19
N ILE A 322 -3.07 -43.25 -25.50
CA ILE A 322 -1.89 -43.90 -24.93
C ILE A 322 -2.22 -44.32 -23.50
N ASN A 323 -2.06 -45.60 -23.21
CA ASN A 323 -2.24 -46.17 -21.87
C ASN A 323 -0.88 -46.55 -21.27
N MET A 324 -0.81 -46.66 -19.94
CA MET A 324 0.37 -47.17 -19.24
C MET A 324 0.67 -48.62 -19.65
N GLY A 325 1.95 -48.97 -19.79
CA GLY A 325 2.41 -50.32 -20.15
C GLY A 325 3.32 -50.35 -21.38
N GLN A 326 3.95 -51.50 -21.66
CA GLN A 326 4.83 -51.72 -22.83
C GLN A 326 5.90 -50.63 -23.07
N GLY A 327 6.59 -50.23 -22.00
CA GLY A 327 7.62 -49.18 -22.06
C GLY A 327 7.06 -47.76 -22.07
N ILE A 328 5.79 -47.55 -21.75
CA ILE A 328 5.17 -46.24 -21.54
C ILE A 328 4.86 -46.05 -20.06
N ASP A 329 5.27 -44.92 -19.51
CA ASP A 329 4.96 -44.47 -18.15
C ASP A 329 4.36 -43.05 -18.19
N ILE A 330 3.28 -42.81 -17.44
CA ILE A 330 2.55 -41.54 -17.41
C ILE A 330 2.46 -41.06 -15.98
N LYS A 331 3.05 -39.91 -15.67
CA LYS A 331 2.98 -39.32 -14.33
C LYS A 331 2.09 -38.10 -14.35
N ASN A 332 0.88 -38.25 -13.82
CA ASN A 332 -0.07 -37.15 -13.64
C ASN A 332 0.11 -36.50 -12.28
N LEU A 333 0.21 -35.17 -12.27
CA LEU A 333 0.27 -34.27 -11.12
C LEU A 333 -0.88 -33.26 -11.23
N SER A 334 -1.10 -32.45 -10.19
CA SER A 334 -2.24 -31.51 -10.11
C SER A 334 -2.29 -30.46 -11.23
N SER A 335 -1.15 -30.08 -11.82
CA SER A 335 -1.06 -29.08 -12.91
C SER A 335 -0.17 -29.52 -14.07
N ARG A 336 0.37 -30.74 -14.02
CA ARG A 336 1.38 -31.23 -14.97
C ARG A 336 1.17 -32.72 -15.26
N SER A 337 1.41 -33.13 -16.49
CA SER A 337 1.59 -34.53 -16.86
C SER A 337 2.91 -34.76 -17.59
N VAL A 338 3.56 -35.88 -17.29
CA VAL A 338 4.81 -36.30 -17.93
C VAL A 338 4.61 -37.67 -18.57
N LEU A 339 4.72 -37.73 -19.89
CA LEU A 339 4.75 -38.96 -20.67
C LEU A 339 6.20 -39.39 -20.89
N THR A 340 6.52 -40.61 -20.47
CA THR A 340 7.82 -41.25 -20.67
C THR A 340 7.65 -42.41 -21.64
N VAL A 341 8.37 -42.36 -22.76
CA VAL A 341 8.40 -43.42 -23.77
C VAL A 341 9.79 -44.04 -23.77
N LYS A 342 9.91 -45.27 -23.26
CA LYS A 342 11.15 -46.05 -23.25
C LYS A 342 11.39 -46.70 -24.60
N ASN A 343 12.66 -46.96 -24.91
CA ASN A 343 13.12 -47.65 -26.12
C ASN A 343 12.52 -47.05 -27.40
N MET A 344 13.03 -45.88 -27.80
CA MET A 344 12.55 -45.17 -28.98
C MET A 344 12.81 -45.95 -30.28
N THR A 345 11.75 -46.39 -30.94
CA THR A 345 11.75 -47.03 -32.26
C THR A 345 11.18 -46.09 -33.32
N GLN A 346 11.38 -46.40 -34.61
CA GLN A 346 10.96 -45.53 -35.71
C GLN A 346 9.46 -45.21 -35.68
N ASP A 347 8.62 -46.20 -35.33
CA ASP A 347 7.17 -46.08 -35.19
C ASP A 347 6.74 -45.25 -33.98
N ARG A 348 7.63 -44.96 -33.03
CA ARG A 348 7.36 -44.17 -31.82
C ARG A 348 7.58 -42.67 -32.01
N TYR A 349 8.28 -42.23 -33.06
CA TYR A 349 8.33 -40.81 -33.44
C TYR A 349 7.00 -40.30 -34.02
N GLY A 350 6.81 -38.98 -34.04
CA GLY A 350 5.60 -38.34 -34.56
C GLY A 350 4.93 -37.40 -33.57
N ASN A 351 3.70 -36.97 -33.88
CA ASN A 351 2.96 -36.02 -33.06
C ASN A 351 2.27 -36.69 -31.87
N TYR A 352 2.51 -36.14 -30.69
CA TYR A 352 1.84 -36.51 -29.45
C TYR A 352 0.94 -35.37 -29.01
N THR A 353 -0.27 -35.69 -28.58
CA THR A 353 -1.26 -34.73 -28.09
C THR A 353 -1.51 -34.98 -26.62
N CYS A 354 -1.36 -33.94 -25.80
CA CYS A 354 -1.82 -33.92 -24.42
C CYS A 354 -3.24 -33.33 -24.39
N VAL A 355 -4.12 -33.94 -23.61
CA VAL A 355 -5.49 -33.46 -23.36
C VAL A 355 -5.68 -33.29 -21.86
N ALA A 356 -6.09 -32.11 -21.44
CA ALA A 356 -6.40 -31.78 -20.05
C ALA A 356 -7.91 -31.53 -19.91
N VAL A 357 -8.56 -32.18 -18.94
CA VAL A 357 -10.02 -32.19 -18.77
C VAL A 357 -10.40 -31.87 -17.33
N ASN A 358 -11.35 -30.95 -17.12
CA ASN A 358 -12.04 -30.82 -15.85
C ASN A 358 -13.56 -30.70 -16.08
N ARG A 359 -14.33 -30.55 -14.99
CA ARG A 359 -15.79 -30.45 -15.06
C ARG A 359 -16.35 -29.26 -15.87
N LEU A 360 -15.51 -28.28 -16.21
CA LEU A 360 -15.88 -27.08 -16.95
C LEU A 360 -15.47 -27.12 -18.43
N GLY A 361 -14.59 -28.05 -18.83
CA GLY A 361 -14.20 -28.16 -20.23
C GLY A 361 -12.90 -28.92 -20.45
N THR A 362 -12.35 -28.75 -21.65
CA THR A 362 -11.21 -29.50 -22.18
C THR A 362 -10.25 -28.59 -22.93
N ALA A 363 -8.95 -28.84 -22.80
CA ALA A 363 -7.93 -28.23 -23.66
C ALA A 363 -6.98 -29.30 -24.19
N ASN A 364 -6.42 -29.09 -25.38
CA ASN A 364 -5.46 -29.99 -25.98
C ASN A 364 -4.29 -29.21 -26.62
N ALA A 365 -3.14 -29.86 -26.68
CA ALA A 365 -1.94 -29.33 -27.32
C ALA A 365 -1.09 -30.47 -27.89
N SER A 366 -0.52 -30.26 -29.08
CA SER A 366 0.30 -31.27 -29.77
C SER A 366 1.74 -30.81 -29.93
N VAL A 367 2.68 -31.76 -29.83
CA VAL A 367 4.11 -31.52 -30.07
C VAL A 367 4.73 -32.68 -30.84
N PRO A 368 5.64 -32.43 -31.80
CA PRO A 368 6.35 -33.49 -32.48
C PRO A 368 7.45 -34.07 -31.60
N LEU A 369 7.55 -35.40 -31.55
CA LEU A 369 8.72 -36.09 -31.04
C LEU A 369 9.59 -36.50 -32.25
N ILE A 370 10.78 -35.91 -32.35
CA ILE A 370 11.63 -36.04 -33.54
C ILE A 370 12.86 -36.92 -33.29
N LEU A 371 13.29 -37.61 -34.33
CA LEU A 371 14.53 -38.37 -34.36
C LEU A 371 15.72 -37.42 -34.35
N VAL A 372 16.64 -37.59 -33.40
CA VAL A 372 17.96 -36.97 -33.47
C VAL A 372 18.89 -37.97 -34.13
N ALA A 373 19.23 -37.73 -35.39
CA ALA A 373 20.32 -38.46 -36.01
C ALA A 373 21.64 -38.03 -35.35
N GLU A 374 22.47 -39.00 -34.98
CA GLU A 374 23.89 -38.70 -34.88
C GLU A 374 24.34 -38.26 -36.27
N LEU A 375 25.02 -37.11 -36.37
CA LEU A 375 26.00 -36.97 -37.42
C LEU A 375 27.04 -38.06 -37.11
N LEU A 376 26.79 -39.28 -37.60
CA LEU A 376 27.85 -40.24 -37.76
C LEU A 376 28.94 -39.46 -38.48
N GLY A 377 30.11 -39.37 -37.85
CA GLY A 377 31.30 -38.91 -38.52
C GLY A 377 31.54 -39.87 -39.69
N GLU A 378 30.87 -39.63 -40.81
CA GLU A 378 31.36 -40.08 -42.10
C GLU A 378 32.73 -39.44 -42.19
N LYS A 379 33.75 -40.26 -41.98
CA LYS A 379 35.07 -40.01 -42.51
C LYS A 379 34.82 -39.55 -43.93
N SER A 380 35.07 -38.27 -44.16
CA SER A 380 34.96 -37.62 -45.45
C SER A 380 35.74 -38.43 -46.47
N VAL A 381 35.06 -39.33 -47.18
CA VAL A 381 35.54 -39.86 -48.45
C VAL A 381 35.32 -38.71 -49.42
N PHE A 382 36.27 -37.77 -49.43
CA PHE A 382 36.37 -36.83 -50.53
C PHE A 382 36.64 -37.67 -51.78
N PRO A 383 35.77 -37.67 -52.81
CA PRO A 383 36.18 -38.20 -54.10
C PRO A 383 37.42 -37.43 -54.52
N HIS A 384 38.45 -38.15 -54.97
CA HIS A 384 39.72 -37.63 -55.48
C HIS A 384 39.49 -36.32 -56.28
N LEU A 385 39.78 -35.16 -55.67
CA LEU A 385 39.99 -33.95 -56.45
C LEU A 385 41.39 -34.10 -57.05
N GLN A 386 41.47 -34.44 -58.34
CA GLN A 386 42.69 -34.23 -59.11
C GLN A 386 42.90 -32.72 -59.26
N CYS A 387 43.89 -32.18 -58.57
CA CYS A 387 44.38 -30.84 -58.82
C CYS A 387 45.22 -30.84 -60.10
N ILE A 388 44.72 -30.21 -61.17
CA ILE A 388 45.54 -29.87 -62.34
C ILE A 388 46.21 -28.52 -62.02
N CYS A 389 47.53 -28.55 -61.80
CA CYS A 389 48.34 -27.33 -61.68
C CYS A 389 48.65 -26.79 -63.09
N CYS A 390 48.10 -25.63 -63.45
CA CYS A 390 48.62 -24.83 -64.56
C CYS A 390 49.69 -23.86 -64.03
N ARG A 391 50.87 -23.84 -64.67
CA ARG A 391 51.94 -22.87 -64.41
C ARG A 391 51.47 -21.47 -64.83
N GLY A 392 51.44 -20.53 -63.88
CA GLY A 392 51.15 -19.11 -64.12
C GLY A 392 50.15 -18.56 -63.11
N ASN A 393 50.63 -17.75 -62.19
CA ASN A 393 50.04 -16.93 -61.11
C ASN A 393 48.51 -16.72 -60.88
N GLU A 394 47.59 -17.61 -61.27
CA GLU A 394 46.21 -17.63 -60.74
C GLU A 394 45.73 -19.07 -60.43
N ARG A 395 45.52 -19.38 -59.14
CA ARG A 395 44.85 -20.62 -58.71
C ARG A 395 43.33 -20.42 -58.74
N ARG A 396 42.62 -21.00 -59.71
CA ARG A 396 41.15 -21.16 -59.65
C ARG A 396 40.77 -22.64 -59.63
N CYS A 397 40.06 -23.04 -58.58
CA CYS A 397 39.43 -24.36 -58.49
C CYS A 397 38.00 -24.25 -59.04
N TYR A 398 37.62 -25.10 -60.00
CA TYR A 398 36.23 -25.27 -60.42
C TYR A 398 35.65 -26.53 -59.75
N SER A 399 34.52 -26.38 -59.06
CA SER A 399 33.70 -27.49 -58.59
C SER A 399 32.69 -27.85 -59.69
N ASN A 400 32.59 -29.14 -60.02
CA ASN A 400 31.59 -29.63 -60.96
C ASN A 400 30.20 -29.49 -60.32
N ARG A 401 29.34 -28.62 -60.89
CA ARG A 401 27.96 -28.43 -60.43
C ARG A 401 27.12 -29.63 -60.83
N SER A 402 26.88 -30.55 -59.91
CA SER A 402 25.68 -31.39 -59.91
C SER A 402 25.51 -32.03 -58.54
N LEU A 403 24.27 -32.04 -58.04
CA LEU A 403 23.81 -32.62 -56.77
C LEU A 403 24.07 -31.79 -55.51
N PHE A 404 23.30 -30.73 -55.30
CA PHE A 404 22.82 -30.35 -53.96
C PHE A 404 21.53 -29.54 -54.09
N TRP A 405 20.39 -30.24 -54.11
CA TRP A 405 19.11 -29.69 -53.69
C TRP A 405 18.74 -30.33 -52.35
N SER A 406 18.24 -29.49 -51.44
CA SER A 406 17.76 -29.82 -50.08
C SER A 406 18.82 -30.11 -49.02
N LEU A 407 19.30 -29.04 -48.36
CA LEU A 407 19.54 -28.94 -46.91
C LEU A 407 20.14 -27.55 -46.63
N LYS A 408 19.30 -26.60 -46.19
CA LYS A 408 19.75 -25.32 -45.65
C LYS A 408 20.45 -25.58 -44.31
N PHE A 409 21.75 -25.84 -44.33
CA PHE A 409 22.62 -25.76 -43.16
C PHE A 409 23.58 -24.57 -43.26
N SER A 410 23.85 -23.97 -42.10
CA SER A 410 24.60 -22.73 -41.91
C SER A 410 25.98 -22.75 -42.58
N VAL A 411 26.14 -21.94 -43.62
CA VAL A 411 27.35 -21.73 -44.44
C VAL A 411 28.58 -21.28 -43.63
N LYS A 412 28.39 -20.77 -42.39
CA LYS A 412 29.48 -20.22 -41.57
C LYS A 412 30.47 -21.25 -41.02
N HIS A 413 30.08 -22.52 -40.86
CA HIS A 413 31.00 -23.57 -40.39
C HIS A 413 31.86 -24.15 -41.52
N PHE A 414 31.38 -24.14 -42.76
CA PHE A 414 32.07 -24.75 -43.90
C PHE A 414 33.25 -23.90 -44.40
N GLN A 415 33.13 -22.57 -44.37
CA GLN A 415 34.21 -21.66 -44.75
C GLN A 415 35.41 -21.68 -43.79
N ARG A 416 35.23 -22.05 -42.51
CA ARG A 416 36.34 -22.17 -41.55
C ARG A 416 37.16 -23.46 -41.75
N ALA A 417 36.53 -24.55 -42.20
CA ALA A 417 37.22 -25.82 -42.43
C ALA A 417 38.12 -25.79 -43.69
N LEU A 418 37.70 -25.09 -44.74
CA LEU A 418 38.50 -24.94 -45.98
C LEU A 418 39.72 -24.02 -45.80
N LYS A 419 39.66 -23.05 -44.89
CA LYS A 419 40.80 -22.13 -44.63
C LYS A 419 41.90 -22.75 -43.75
N MET A 420 41.62 -23.85 -43.05
CA MET A 420 42.60 -24.52 -42.17
C MET A 420 43.43 -25.63 -42.84
N ARG A 421 43.03 -26.13 -44.03
CA ARG A 421 43.77 -27.22 -44.71
C ARG A 421 44.72 -26.80 -45.83
N CYS A 422 44.85 -25.49 -46.12
CA CYS A 422 45.86 -25.00 -47.07
C CYS A 422 47.15 -24.46 -46.41
N ASN A 423 47.23 -24.36 -45.08
CA ASN A 423 48.42 -23.87 -44.36
C ASN A 423 49.25 -24.98 -43.68
N PHE A 424 48.96 -26.27 -43.96
CA PHE A 424 49.63 -27.40 -43.29
C PHE A 424 50.45 -28.28 -44.26
N PHE A 425 50.83 -27.74 -45.41
CA PHE A 425 51.68 -28.42 -46.40
C PHE A 425 52.80 -27.49 -46.92
N GLU A 426 53.39 -26.70 -46.03
CA GLU A 426 54.55 -25.84 -46.36
C GLU A 426 55.62 -25.80 -45.24
N GLN A 427 55.63 -26.79 -44.33
CA GLN A 427 56.67 -26.90 -43.28
C GLN A 427 57.22 -28.32 -43.06
N SER A 428 57.13 -29.20 -44.06
CA SER A 428 57.80 -30.50 -43.98
C SER A 428 58.10 -31.08 -45.36
N VAL A 429 59.07 -30.48 -46.06
CA VAL A 429 60.08 -31.13 -46.93
C VAL A 429 61.34 -30.29 -46.85
#